data_AF-A0A6J7PEN4-F1
#
_entry.id   AF-A0A6J7PEN4-F1
#
_cell.length_a   1.000
_cell.length_b   1.000
_cell.length_c   1.000
_cell.angle_alpha   90.00
_cell.angle_beta   90.00
_cell.angle_gamma   90.00
#
_symmetry.space_group_name_H-M   'P 1'
#
loop_
_entity.id
_entity.type
_entity.pdbx_description
1 polymer ?
#
loop_
_entity_poly.entity_id
_entity_poly.type
_entity_poly.pdbx_seq_one_letter_code
_entity_poly.pdbx_strand_id
1 'polypeptide(L)'
;MRAIWGRASVRRYRASTSFIDRIRQEVTLTGSSAVDADGAIAGQFGLAAAQRLEVDGYVDSATAQQLIARFHLVDDARGNVTLRVTDNEQGGRRIASTVIVALDLAESLDSRERAAALALLRGRLELLQ
;
A
#
# COMPACT_ATOMS: atom_id res chain seq x y z
N MET A 1 -8.83 -28.42 -5.28
CA MET A 1 -9.29 -27.11 -5.79
C MET A 1 -8.22 -26.08 -5.44
N ARG A 2 -7.41 -25.61 -6.41
CA ARG A 2 -6.37 -24.60 -6.15
C ARG A 2 -7.09 -23.26 -5.94
N ALA A 3 -7.03 -22.70 -4.74
CA ALA A 3 -7.51 -21.34 -4.51
C ALA A 3 -6.64 -20.40 -5.36
N ILE A 4 -7.21 -19.88 -6.45
CA ILE A 4 -6.59 -18.81 -7.22
C ILE A 4 -6.88 -17.56 -6.36
N TRP A 5 -5.98 -17.25 -5.44
CA TRP A 5 -6.07 -16.01 -4.66
C TRP A 5 -6.12 -14.87 -5.67
N GLY A 6 -7.27 -14.19 -5.75
CA GLY A 6 -7.48 -13.10 -6.68
C GLY A 6 -6.41 -12.05 -6.44
N ARG A 7 -5.46 -11.92 -7.37
CA ARG A 7 -4.45 -10.87 -7.32
C ARG A 7 -5.19 -9.54 -7.32
N ALA A 8 -4.81 -8.65 -6.42
CA ALA A 8 -5.29 -7.28 -6.48
C ALA A 8 -4.97 -6.70 -7.87
N SER A 9 -5.92 -6.01 -8.48
CA SER A 9 -5.63 -5.21 -9.66
C SER A 9 -5.00 -3.91 -9.21
N VAL A 10 -3.83 -3.57 -9.75
CA VAL A 10 -3.07 -2.39 -9.34
C VAL A 10 -3.20 -1.34 -10.42
N ARG A 11 -3.67 -0.14 -10.04
CA ARG A 11 -3.78 1.01 -10.95
C ARG A 11 -3.23 2.25 -10.29
N ARG A 12 -2.58 3.10 -11.11
CA ARG A 12 -2.04 4.38 -10.67
C ARG A 12 -2.86 5.52 -11.26
N TYR A 13 -3.08 6.52 -10.42
CA TYR A 13 -3.88 7.69 -10.70
C TYR A 13 -3.16 8.95 -10.26
N ARG A 14 -3.41 10.04 -10.98
CA ARG A 14 -3.07 11.39 -10.55
C ARG A 14 -4.25 11.98 -9.76
N ALA A 15 -3.94 12.49 -8.59
CA ALA A 15 -4.84 13.28 -7.76
C ALA A 15 -4.21 14.66 -7.45
N SER A 16 -5.06 15.65 -7.17
CA SER A 16 -4.59 16.90 -6.57
C SER A 16 -3.92 16.62 -5.22
N THR A 17 -2.80 17.27 -4.94
CA THR A 17 -2.09 17.12 -3.66
C THR A 17 -2.98 17.50 -2.46
N SER A 18 -3.93 18.42 -2.66
CA SER A 18 -4.94 18.80 -1.66
C SER A 18 -5.95 17.71 -1.30
N PHE A 19 -5.98 16.60 -2.03
CA PHE A 19 -6.81 15.42 -1.74
C PHE A 19 -6.06 14.29 -1.08
N ILE A 20 -4.72 14.34 -1.01
CA ILE A 20 -3.90 13.20 -0.61
C ILE A 20 -4.19 12.76 0.83
N ASP A 21 -4.27 13.67 1.78
CA ASP A 21 -4.56 13.30 3.18
C ASP A 21 -5.96 12.71 3.35
N ARG A 22 -6.93 13.16 2.55
CA ARG A 22 -8.29 12.60 2.53
C ARG A 22 -8.30 11.21 1.92
N ILE A 23 -7.67 11.02 0.76
CA ILE A 23 -7.54 9.70 0.13
C ILE A 23 -6.82 8.73 1.06
N ARG A 24 -5.76 9.18 1.74
CA ARG A 24 -5.04 8.37 2.72
C ARG A 24 -5.99 7.80 3.76
N GLN A 25 -6.99 8.55 4.24
CA GLN A 25 -7.93 8.11 5.29
C GLN A 25 -8.94 7.05 4.82
N GLU A 26 -9.08 6.85 3.51
CA GLU A 26 -10.11 6.01 2.92
C GLU A 26 -9.57 4.71 2.31
N VAL A 27 -8.27 4.45 2.48
CA VAL A 27 -7.61 3.24 2.00
C VAL A 27 -6.90 2.51 3.15
N THR A 28 -6.74 1.20 3.00
CA THR A 28 -5.86 0.41 3.85
C THR A 28 -4.42 0.65 3.38
N LEU A 29 -3.66 1.46 4.10
CA LEU A 29 -2.32 1.87 3.66
C LEU A 29 -1.36 0.68 3.62
N THR A 30 -0.53 0.64 2.59
CA THR A 30 0.52 -0.38 2.42
C THR A 30 1.82 0.25 1.92
N GLY A 31 2.86 -0.57 1.72
CA GLY A 31 4.13 -0.12 1.18
C GLY A 31 4.73 1.05 1.95
N SER A 32 5.28 2.03 1.23
CA SER A 32 5.87 3.24 1.81
C SER A 32 4.80 4.12 2.51
N SER A 33 3.55 4.08 2.05
CA SER A 33 2.46 4.81 2.69
C SER A 33 2.12 4.30 4.09
N ALA A 34 2.28 3.00 4.34
CA ALA A 34 2.15 2.44 5.68
C ALA A 34 3.31 2.84 6.60
N VAL A 35 4.54 2.81 6.09
CA VAL A 35 5.75 3.26 6.82
C VAL A 35 5.62 4.73 7.22
N ASP A 36 5.13 5.57 6.32
CA ASP A 36 4.99 7.00 6.56
C ASP A 36 3.89 7.32 7.59
N ALA A 37 2.88 6.46 7.70
CA ALA A 37 1.71 6.69 8.55
C ALA A 37 1.81 6.09 9.97
N ASP A 38 2.68 5.11 10.19
CA ASP A 38 2.78 4.37 11.46
C ASP A 38 4.23 4.13 11.87
N GLY A 39 4.64 4.76 12.98
CA GLY A 39 6.00 4.66 13.52
C GLY A 39 6.37 3.25 14.01
N ALA A 40 5.40 2.43 14.41
CA ALA A 40 5.66 1.04 14.79
C ALA A 40 5.98 0.19 13.54
N ILE A 41 5.27 0.43 12.44
CA ILE A 41 5.59 -0.17 11.14
C ILE A 41 6.98 0.29 10.69
N ALA A 42 7.25 1.60 10.70
CA ALA A 42 8.56 2.14 10.35
C ALA A 42 9.69 1.49 11.16
N GLY A 43 9.50 1.35 12.47
CA GLY A 43 10.44 0.68 13.37
C GLY A 43 10.70 -0.79 13.04
N GLN A 44 9.66 -1.55 12.63
CA GLN A 44 9.82 -2.95 12.22
C GLN A 44 10.72 -3.13 10.98
N PHE A 45 10.76 -2.12 10.10
CA PHE A 45 11.61 -2.12 8.92
C PHE A 45 12.92 -1.35 9.13
N GLY A 46 13.13 -0.71 10.29
CA GLY A 46 14.28 0.18 10.50
C GLY A 46 14.29 1.39 9.57
N LEU A 47 13.12 1.84 9.13
CA LEU A 47 12.92 2.98 8.23
C LEU A 47 12.44 4.21 9.03
N ALA A 48 12.60 5.38 8.42
CA ALA A 48 12.03 6.62 8.93
C ALA A 48 10.80 7.00 8.08
N ALA A 49 9.78 7.55 8.73
CA ALA A 49 8.64 8.13 8.02
C ALA A 49 9.08 9.32 7.17
N ALA A 50 8.58 9.39 5.94
CA ALA A 50 8.72 10.52 5.04
C ALA A 50 7.35 11.18 4.81
N GLN A 51 7.28 12.50 4.76
CA GLN A 51 6.02 13.21 4.46
C GLN A 51 5.76 13.23 2.95
N ARG A 52 5.55 12.06 2.34
CA ARG A 52 5.34 11.92 0.90
C ARG A 52 3.94 12.36 0.48
N LEU A 53 3.83 12.98 -0.69
CA LEU A 53 2.54 13.34 -1.31
C LEU A 53 1.99 12.22 -2.22
N GLU A 54 2.33 10.97 -1.87
CA GLU A 54 1.89 9.77 -2.56
C GLU A 54 1.04 8.90 -1.64
N VAL A 55 0.14 8.11 -2.21
CA VAL A 55 -0.69 7.14 -1.49
C VAL A 55 -0.56 5.78 -2.18
N ASP A 56 -0.29 4.73 -1.42
CA ASP A 56 -0.42 3.34 -1.84
C ASP A 56 -1.32 2.61 -0.84
N GLY A 57 -2.41 2.02 -1.33
CA GLY A 57 -3.37 1.37 -0.46
C GLY A 57 -4.30 0.39 -1.15
N TYR A 58 -4.80 -0.54 -0.36
CA TYR A 58 -5.84 -1.48 -0.75
C TYR A 58 -7.23 -0.87 -0.56
N VAL A 59 -8.11 -1.18 -1.50
CA VAL A 59 -9.53 -0.83 -1.49
C VAL A 59 -10.34 -1.94 -2.16
N ASP A 60 -11.61 -2.06 -1.82
CA ASP A 60 -12.54 -2.85 -2.61
C ASP A 60 -12.96 -2.11 -3.90
N SER A 61 -13.59 -2.85 -4.81
CA SER A 61 -14.00 -2.32 -6.12
C SER A 61 -14.99 -1.15 -6.03
N ALA A 62 -15.91 -1.16 -5.06
CA ALA A 62 -16.91 -0.10 -4.90
C ALA A 62 -16.27 1.19 -4.36
N THR A 63 -15.43 1.07 -3.33
CA THR A 63 -14.65 2.17 -2.75
C THR A 63 -13.72 2.78 -3.80
N ALA A 64 -13.04 1.97 -4.62
CA ALA A 64 -12.20 2.48 -5.70
C ALA A 64 -12.98 3.40 -6.66
N GLN A 65 -14.16 2.98 -7.11
CA GLN A 65 -15.00 3.79 -8.01
C GLN A 65 -15.47 5.09 -7.35
N GLN A 66 -15.82 5.04 -6.06
CA GLN A 66 -16.20 6.22 -5.29
C GLN A 66 -15.03 7.21 -5.16
N LEU A 67 -13.82 6.73 -4.88
CA LEU A 67 -12.62 7.57 -4.81
C LEU A 67 -12.32 8.22 -6.16
N ILE A 68 -12.42 7.45 -7.25
CA ILE A 68 -12.20 7.96 -8.61
C ILE A 68 -13.16 9.10 -8.91
N ALA A 69 -14.46 8.91 -8.66
CA ALA A 69 -15.48 9.91 -8.93
C ALA A 69 -15.35 11.14 -8.01
N ARG A 70 -15.20 10.94 -6.69
CA ARG A 70 -15.20 12.02 -5.70
C ARG A 70 -13.94 12.90 -5.75
N PHE A 71 -12.78 12.31 -6.03
CA PHE A 71 -11.50 13.01 -6.06
C PHE A 71 -10.97 13.30 -7.47
N HIS A 72 -11.79 13.01 -8.50
CA HIS A 72 -11.44 13.19 -9.90
C HIS A 72 -10.11 12.53 -10.28
N LEU A 73 -9.93 11.28 -9.84
CA LEU A 73 -8.70 10.53 -10.11
C LEU A 73 -8.57 10.27 -11.62
N VAL A 74 -7.43 10.64 -12.19
CA VAL A 74 -7.14 10.44 -13.61
C VAL A 74 -6.11 9.32 -13.74
N ASP A 75 -6.35 8.35 -14.61
CA ASP A 75 -5.37 7.30 -14.91
C ASP A 75 -4.02 7.89 -15.34
N ASP A 76 -2.97 7.55 -14.60
CA ASP A 76 -1.61 8.02 -14.85
C ASP A 76 -0.63 6.98 -14.30
N ALA A 77 0.16 6.34 -15.18
CA ALA A 77 1.17 5.36 -14.79
C ALA A 77 2.26 5.94 -13.85
N ARG A 78 2.40 7.27 -13.80
CA ARG A 78 3.29 8.01 -12.88
C ARG A 78 2.51 8.79 -11.84
N GLY A 79 1.23 8.46 -11.66
CA GLY A 79 0.34 9.10 -10.70
C GLY A 79 0.79 8.88 -9.25
N ASN A 80 0.39 9.81 -8.39
CA ASN A 80 0.72 9.82 -6.97
C ASN A 80 -0.26 9.01 -6.10
N VAL A 81 -1.24 8.33 -6.69
CA VAL A 81 -2.15 7.44 -5.97
C VAL A 81 -2.10 6.07 -6.62
N THR A 82 -1.73 5.05 -5.88
CA THR A 82 -1.79 3.64 -6.25
C THR A 82 -2.96 3.00 -5.52
N LEU A 83 -3.97 2.54 -6.26
CA LEU A 83 -5.09 1.77 -5.72
C LEU A 83 -4.88 0.30 -6.08
N ARG A 84 -4.76 -0.54 -5.05
CA ARG A 84 -4.69 -2.00 -5.16
C ARG A 84 -6.09 -2.56 -4.88
N VAL A 85 -6.85 -2.75 -5.95
CA VAL A 85 -8.26 -3.16 -5.86
C VAL A 85 -8.34 -4.66 -5.64
N THR A 86 -8.88 -5.08 -4.49
CA THR A 86 -9.14 -6.48 -4.16
C THR A 86 -10.41 -6.59 -3.35
N ASP A 87 -11.23 -7.60 -3.65
CA ASP A 87 -12.44 -7.90 -2.88
C ASP A 87 -12.15 -8.91 -1.74
N ASN A 88 -10.86 -9.27 -1.53
CA ASN A 88 -10.43 -10.02 -0.37
C ASN A 88 -10.45 -9.13 0.88
N GLU A 89 -10.70 -9.72 2.05
CA GLU A 89 -10.85 -8.97 3.31
C GLU A 89 -9.55 -8.27 3.76
N GLN A 90 -9.33 -7.07 3.23
CA GLN A 90 -8.40 -6.05 3.74
C GLN A 90 -9.17 -4.87 4.34
N GLY A 91 -10.50 -4.89 4.24
CA GLY A 91 -11.41 -3.84 4.69
C GLY A 91 -11.39 -3.66 6.21
N GLY A 92 -11.55 -2.41 6.65
CA GLY A 92 -11.65 -2.05 8.06
C GLY A 92 -10.33 -1.87 8.80
N ARG A 93 -9.18 -2.18 8.19
CA ARG A 93 -7.86 -1.90 8.79
C ARG A 93 -7.30 -0.59 8.24
N ARG A 94 -6.71 0.23 9.12
CA ARG A 94 -6.02 1.46 8.72
C ARG A 94 -4.75 1.17 7.91
N ILE A 95 -3.99 0.18 8.36
CA ILE A 95 -2.71 -0.27 7.81
C ILE A 95 -2.82 -1.75 7.48
N ALA A 96 -2.27 -2.16 6.34
CA ALA A 96 -2.16 -3.58 5.97
C ALA A 96 -1.31 -4.35 6.98
N SER A 97 -1.39 -5.69 6.97
CA SER A 97 -0.51 -6.50 7.83
C SER A 97 0.96 -6.27 7.47
N THR A 98 1.87 -6.38 8.45
CA THR A 98 3.31 -6.19 8.23
C THR A 98 3.86 -7.03 7.07
N VAL A 99 3.36 -8.26 6.89
CA VAL A 99 3.78 -9.13 5.77
C VAL A 99 3.35 -8.55 4.43
N ILE A 100 2.14 -8.02 4.33
CA ILE A 100 1.65 -7.39 3.08
C ILE A 100 2.42 -6.10 2.81
N VAL A 101 2.64 -5.27 3.84
CA VAL A 101 3.49 -4.08 3.73
C VAL A 101 4.89 -4.46 3.22
N ALA A 102 5.48 -5.54 3.75
CA ALA A 102 6.78 -6.02 3.31
C ALA A 102 6.77 -6.52 1.85
N LEU A 103 5.74 -7.25 1.43
CA LEU A 103 5.60 -7.70 0.05
C LEU A 103 5.54 -6.51 -0.91
N ASP A 104 4.75 -5.49 -0.58
CA ASP A 104 4.62 -4.29 -1.43
C ASP A 104 5.91 -3.44 -1.40
N LEU A 105 6.57 -3.29 -0.24
CA LEU A 105 7.88 -2.61 -0.15
C LEU A 105 9.00 -3.34 -0.91
N ALA A 106 8.91 -4.66 -1.07
CA ALA A 106 9.90 -5.42 -1.85
C ALA A 106 9.88 -5.07 -3.35
N GLU A 107 8.79 -4.46 -3.83
CA GLU A 107 8.65 -3.90 -5.18
C GLU A 107 9.03 -2.40 -5.24
N SER A 108 9.38 -1.78 -4.11
CA SER A 108 9.80 -0.38 -4.07
C SER A 108 11.04 -0.13 -4.93
N LEU A 109 11.06 1.04 -5.57
CA LEU A 109 12.22 1.54 -6.30
C LEU A 109 13.29 2.11 -5.36
N ASP A 110 12.93 2.42 -4.11
CA ASP A 110 13.89 2.80 -3.09
C ASP A 110 14.63 1.55 -2.59
N SER A 111 15.95 1.54 -2.77
CA SER A 111 16.79 0.39 -2.44
C SER A 111 16.82 0.09 -0.94
N ARG A 112 16.63 1.09 -0.07
CA ARG A 112 16.60 0.90 1.39
C ARG A 112 15.29 0.25 1.80
N GLU A 113 14.18 0.76 1.28
CA GLU A 113 12.85 0.17 1.51
C GLU A 113 12.81 -1.29 1.05
N ARG A 114 13.28 -1.54 -0.18
CA ARG A 114 13.34 -2.88 -0.75
C ARG A 114 14.23 -3.81 0.06
N ALA A 115 15.42 -3.37 0.47
CA ALA A 115 16.34 -4.20 1.26
C ALA A 115 15.74 -4.56 2.64
N ALA A 116 15.16 -3.57 3.34
CA ALA A 116 14.51 -3.78 4.64
C ALA A 116 13.35 -4.79 4.53
N ALA A 117 12.53 -4.65 3.50
CA ALA A 117 11.44 -5.57 3.23
C ALA A 117 11.89 -7.01 3.00
N LEU A 118 12.90 -7.21 2.15
CA LEU A 118 13.45 -8.53 1.85
C LEU A 118 14.10 -9.18 3.09
N ALA A 119 14.75 -8.39 3.96
CA ALA A 119 15.30 -8.88 5.22
C ALA A 119 14.20 -9.39 6.16
N LEU A 120 13.11 -8.63 6.32
CA LEU A 120 11.97 -9.04 7.13
C LEU A 120 11.30 -10.30 6.58
N LEU A 121 11.04 -10.34 5.27
CA LEU A 121 10.40 -11.50 4.62
C LEU A 121 11.25 -12.77 4.77
N ARG A 122 12.57 -12.66 4.62
CA ARG A 122 13.49 -13.79 4.84
C ARG A 122 13.39 -14.33 6.26
N GLY A 123 13.48 -13.46 7.27
CA GLY A 123 13.36 -13.89 8.67
C GLY A 123 12.00 -14.50 8.99
N ARG A 124 10.92 -14.09 8.32
CA ARG A 124 9.60 -14.72 8.47
C ARG A 124 9.50 -16.08 7.82
N LEU A 125 10.16 -16.30 6.68
CA LEU A 125 10.18 -17.59 6.00
C LEU A 125 10.98 -18.63 6.78
N GLU A 126 12.08 -18.24 7.41
CA GLU A 126 12.91 -19.11 8.25
C GLU A 126 12.14 -19.65 9.47
N LEU A 127 11.12 -18.93 9.96
CA LEU A 127 10.27 -19.37 11.08
C LEU A 127 9.20 -20.39 10.69
N LEU A 128 9.01 -20.65 9.39
CA LEU A 128 8.03 -21.62 8.87
C LEU A 128 8.65 -22.97 8.52
N GLN A 129 9.96 -23.12 8.71
CA GLN A 129 10.73 -24.34 8.47
C GLN A 129 10.97 -25.10 9.78
#